data_AF-A0A839IX06-F1
#
_entry.id   AF-A0A839IX06-F1
#
_cell.length_a   1.000
_cell.length_b   1.000
_cell.length_c   1.000
_cell.angle_alpha   90.00
_cell.angle_beta   90.00
_cell.angle_gamma   90.00
#
_symmetry.space_group_name_H-M   'P 1'
#
loop_
_entity.id
_entity.type
_entity.pdbx_description
1 polymer ?
#
loop_
_entity_poly.entity_id
_entity_poly.type
_entity_poly.pdbx_seq_one_letter_code
_entity_poly.pdbx_strand_id
1 'polypeptide(L)'
;MSQLSVEEAAQRLNFPGGRNALYKYLRAHAGFQGTIAPYSLVFQGFFVVIDGQYERGRQTIYTQTTKVTTRGLTFIAQLMNEHPPEVKTTARNKTSGRRKKYSTQHKHHKTNPTPDSA
;
A
#
# COMPACT_ATOMS: atom_id res chain seq x y z
N MET A 1 -23.58 -10.80 -8.63
CA MET A 1 -23.37 -10.28 -7.24
C MET A 1 -22.69 -8.93 -7.33
N SER A 2 -23.11 -7.94 -6.52
CA SER A 2 -22.46 -6.62 -6.52
C SER A 2 -21.06 -6.73 -5.88
N GLN A 3 -20.04 -6.27 -6.60
CA GLN A 3 -18.66 -6.25 -6.14
C GLN A 3 -18.27 -4.80 -5.87
N LEU A 4 -17.72 -4.55 -4.69
CA LEU A 4 -17.29 -3.23 -4.26
C LEU A 4 -15.77 -3.16 -4.28
N SER A 5 -15.24 -2.00 -4.60
CA SER A 5 -13.85 -1.70 -4.27
C SER A 5 -13.65 -1.69 -2.75
N VAL A 6 -12.41 -1.93 -2.32
CA VAL A 6 -12.06 -1.82 -0.89
C VAL A 6 -12.26 -0.40 -0.37
N GLU A 7 -12.20 0.61 -1.24
CA GLU A 7 -12.50 2.00 -0.88
C GLU A 7 -13.98 2.21 -0.56
N GLU A 8 -14.87 1.75 -1.44
CA GLU A 8 -16.31 1.78 -1.19
C GLU A 8 -16.68 0.95 0.04
N ALA A 9 -16.00 -0.17 0.26
CA ALA A 9 -16.20 -0.97 1.47
C ALA A 9 -15.83 -0.20 2.73
N ALA A 10 -14.68 0.49 2.74
CA ALA A 10 -14.27 1.33 3.86
C ALA A 10 -15.26 2.47 4.12
N GLN A 11 -15.80 3.09 3.06
CA GLN A 11 -16.82 4.14 3.18
C GLN A 11 -18.12 3.60 3.76
N ARG A 12 -18.61 2.45 3.26
CA ARG A 12 -19.85 1.83 3.77
C ARG A 12 -19.75 1.38 5.22
N LEU A 13 -18.55 0.99 5.66
CA LEU A 13 -18.28 0.60 7.05
C LEU A 13 -17.89 1.78 7.95
N ASN A 14 -17.86 3.01 7.42
CA ASN A 14 -17.35 4.20 8.11
C ASN A 14 -15.97 3.95 8.77
N PHE A 15 -15.09 3.22 8.08
CA PHE A 15 -13.83 2.76 8.64
C PHE A 15 -12.88 3.94 8.88
N PRO A 16 -12.33 4.11 10.09
CA PRO A 16 -11.44 5.23 10.40
C PRO A 16 -10.14 5.14 9.58
N GLY A 17 -9.79 6.22 8.88
CA GLY A 17 -8.59 6.26 8.01
C GLY A 17 -8.76 5.65 6.62
N GLY A 18 -9.99 5.27 6.24
CA GLY A 18 -10.37 4.92 4.87
C GLY A 18 -9.67 3.66 4.32
N ARG A 19 -9.54 3.58 2.98
CA ARG A 19 -9.03 2.42 2.24
C ARG A 19 -7.71 1.87 2.80
N ASN A 20 -6.73 2.73 3.03
CA ASN A 20 -5.38 2.30 3.44
C ASN A 20 -5.36 1.76 4.87
N ALA A 21 -6.13 2.34 5.77
CA ALA A 21 -6.27 1.84 7.13
C ALA A 21 -6.98 0.49 7.13
N LEU A 22 -8.02 0.31 6.31
CA LEU A 22 -8.70 -0.97 6.14
C LEU A 22 -7.75 -2.06 5.65
N TYR A 23 -6.88 -1.79 4.66
CA TYR A 23 -5.88 -2.77 4.25
C TYR A 23 -4.89 -3.13 5.35
N LYS A 24 -4.43 -2.14 6.15
CA LYS A 24 -3.54 -2.43 7.29
C LYS A 24 -4.23 -3.33 8.31
N TYR A 25 -5.49 -3.04 8.60
CA TYR A 25 -6.32 -3.83 9.50
C TYR A 25 -6.51 -5.27 9.01
N LEU A 26 -6.87 -5.45 7.74
CA LEU A 26 -7.06 -6.77 7.14
C LEU A 26 -5.77 -7.59 7.07
N ARG A 27 -4.59 -6.95 6.96
CA ARG A 27 -3.30 -7.65 7.08
C ARG A 27 -3.07 -8.18 8.49
N ALA A 28 -3.46 -7.40 9.50
CA ALA A 28 -3.25 -7.77 10.90
C ALA A 28 -4.22 -8.87 11.37
N HIS A 29 -5.48 -8.82 10.92
CA HIS A 29 -6.54 -9.68 11.47
C HIS A 29 -7.12 -10.71 10.49
N ALA A 30 -6.95 -10.53 9.18
CA ALA A 30 -7.52 -11.42 8.15
C ALA A 30 -6.47 -12.06 7.23
N GLY A 31 -5.18 -11.91 7.54
CA GLY A 31 -4.09 -12.58 6.82
C GLY A 31 -3.84 -12.05 5.39
N PHE A 32 -4.26 -10.83 5.08
CA PHE A 32 -3.99 -10.22 3.77
C PHE A 32 -2.48 -10.09 3.52
N GLN A 33 -2.06 -10.26 2.27
CA GLN A 33 -0.69 -9.98 1.81
C GLN A 33 -0.72 -8.77 0.88
N GLY A 34 -0.23 -7.63 1.36
CA GLY A 34 -0.31 -6.39 0.59
C GLY A 34 -1.76 -6.00 0.31
N THR A 35 -2.19 -6.03 -0.94
CA THR A 35 -3.57 -5.73 -1.36
C THR A 35 -4.37 -6.97 -1.74
N ILE A 36 -3.82 -8.16 -1.47
CA ILE A 36 -4.38 -9.45 -1.92
C ILE A 36 -4.98 -10.19 -0.74
N ALA A 37 -6.23 -10.64 -0.91
CA ALA A 37 -6.94 -11.48 0.04
C ALA A 37 -6.37 -12.91 0.02
N PRO A 38 -6.30 -13.61 1.16
CA PRO A 38 -5.91 -15.02 1.19
C PRO A 38 -6.94 -15.89 0.46
N TYR A 39 -6.46 -16.98 -0.15
CA TYR A 39 -7.28 -17.88 -0.97
C TYR A 39 -8.52 -18.42 -0.24
N SER A 40 -8.41 -18.71 1.06
CA SER A 40 -9.52 -19.21 1.88
C SER A 40 -10.71 -18.24 1.88
N LEU A 41 -10.47 -16.94 2.05
CA LEU A 41 -11.53 -15.92 2.09
C LEU A 41 -12.09 -15.63 0.69
N VAL A 42 -11.29 -15.84 -0.37
CA VAL A 42 -11.75 -15.78 -1.75
C VAL A 42 -12.66 -16.97 -2.06
N PHE A 43 -12.25 -18.18 -1.68
CA PHE A 43 -13.02 -19.42 -1.89
C PHE A 43 -14.36 -19.40 -1.15
N GLN A 44 -14.40 -18.81 0.06
CA GLN A 44 -15.64 -18.61 0.83
C GLN A 44 -16.57 -17.54 0.21
N GLY A 45 -16.10 -16.79 -0.78
CA GLY A 45 -16.86 -15.77 -1.50
C GLY A 45 -16.94 -14.42 -0.80
N PHE A 46 -16.06 -14.14 0.16
CA PHE A 46 -15.98 -12.83 0.82
C PHE A 46 -15.26 -11.79 -0.04
N PHE A 47 -14.22 -12.22 -0.74
CA PHE A 47 -13.42 -11.38 -1.62
C PHE A 47 -13.33 -11.97 -3.02
N VAL A 48 -13.09 -11.11 -3.99
CA VAL A 48 -12.82 -11.49 -5.38
C VAL A 48 -11.51 -10.83 -5.78
N VAL A 49 -10.57 -11.62 -6.29
CA VAL A 49 -9.33 -11.08 -6.87
C VAL A 49 -9.54 -11.01 -8.38
N ILE A 50 -9.31 -9.83 -8.95
CA ILE A 50 -9.42 -9.59 -10.38
C ILE A 50 -8.01 -9.32 -10.90
N ASP A 51 -7.57 -10.13 -11.85
CA ASP A 51 -6.33 -9.88 -12.57
C ASP A 51 -6.53 -8.77 -13.60
N GLY A 52 -5.53 -7.91 -13.72
CA GLY A 52 -5.49 -6.84 -14.69
C GLY A 52 -4.08 -6.66 -15.20
N GLN A 53 -3.93 -5.96 -16.31
CA GLN A 53 -2.63 -5.63 -16.87
C GLN A 53 -2.62 -4.20 -17.38
N TYR A 54 -1.46 -3.56 -17.31
CA TYR A 54 -1.23 -2.27 -17.94
C TYR A 54 0.14 -2.22 -18.59
N GLU A 55 0.28 -1.41 -19.63
CA GLU A 55 1.58 -1.20 -20.28
C GLU A 55 2.35 -0.09 -19.59
N ARG A 56 3.62 -0.36 -19.30
CA ARG A 56 4.59 0.60 -18.81
C ARG A 56 5.75 0.68 -19.79
N GLY A 57 5.59 1.55 -20.80
CA GLY A 57 6.52 1.62 -21.93
C GLY A 57 6.43 0.37 -22.78
N ARG A 58 7.51 -0.41 -22.87
CA ARG A 58 7.55 -1.68 -23.63
C ARG A 58 7.28 -2.92 -22.77
N GLN A 59 6.93 -2.74 -21.50
CA GLN A 59 6.71 -3.85 -20.55
C GLN A 59 5.24 -3.93 -20.17
N THR A 60 4.66 -5.13 -20.27
CA THR A 60 3.33 -5.44 -19.70
C THR A 60 3.51 -5.76 -18.21
N ILE A 61 2.78 -5.05 -17.35
CA ILE A 61 2.78 -5.26 -15.92
C ILE A 61 1.47 -5.90 -15.51
N TYR A 62 1.54 -7.09 -14.92
CA TYR A 62 0.40 -7.77 -14.33
C TYR A 62 0.10 -7.20 -12.94
N THR A 63 -1.18 -7.06 -12.65
CA THR A 63 -1.71 -6.50 -11.41
C THR A 63 -2.86 -7.34 -10.93
N GLN A 64 -3.08 -7.32 -9.62
CA GLN A 64 -4.20 -7.98 -8.99
C GLN A 64 -4.94 -6.98 -8.11
N THR A 65 -6.25 -6.90 -8.29
CA THR A 65 -7.11 -6.00 -7.53
C THR A 65 -8.11 -6.81 -6.73
N THR A 66 -8.11 -6.65 -5.42
CA THR A 66 -9.11 -7.24 -4.54
C THR A 66 -10.38 -6.39 -4.51
N LYS A 67 -11.52 -7.05 -4.69
CA LYS A 67 -12.87 -6.52 -4.51
C LYS A 67 -13.54 -7.23 -3.34
N VAL A 68 -14.50 -6.55 -2.72
CA VAL A 68 -15.26 -7.00 -1.56
C VAL A 68 -16.68 -7.33 -2.01
N THR A 69 -17.19 -8.50 -1.67
CA THR A 69 -18.59 -8.86 -1.93
C THR A 69 -19.49 -8.34 -0.80
N THR A 70 -20.81 -8.38 -0.98
CA THR A 70 -21.74 -8.08 0.13
C THR A 70 -21.48 -8.98 1.35
N ARG A 71 -21.15 -10.25 1.15
CA ARG A 71 -20.77 -11.17 2.24
C ARG A 71 -19.45 -10.76 2.88
N GLY A 72 -18.49 -10.31 2.07
CA GLY A 72 -17.24 -9.75 2.56
C GLY A 72 -17.43 -8.52 3.44
N LEU A 73 -18.37 -7.64 3.10
CA LEU A 73 -18.73 -6.52 3.97
C LEU A 73 -19.19 -6.97 5.36
N THR A 74 -20.10 -7.96 5.41
CA THR A 74 -20.58 -8.53 6.68
C THR A 74 -19.44 -9.17 7.46
N PHE A 75 -18.55 -9.92 6.79
CA PHE A 75 -17.36 -10.49 7.42
C PHE A 75 -16.46 -9.41 8.03
N ILE A 76 -16.18 -8.32 7.30
CA ILE A 76 -15.36 -7.23 7.82
C ILE A 76 -16.05 -6.56 9.02
N ALA A 77 -17.37 -6.34 8.96
CA ALA A 77 -18.12 -5.77 10.08
C ALA A 77 -18.07 -6.67 11.33
N GLN A 78 -18.18 -7.99 11.16
CA GLN A 78 -18.01 -8.95 12.25
C GLN A 78 -16.59 -8.90 12.83
N LEU A 79 -15.58 -8.89 11.96
CA LEU A 79 -14.19 -8.78 12.37
C LEU A 79 -13.94 -7.48 13.14
N MET A 80 -14.53 -6.36 12.71
CA MET A 80 -14.46 -5.07 13.42
C MET A 80 -15.11 -5.10 14.80
N ASN A 81 -16.15 -5.92 15.02
CA ASN A 81 -16.74 -6.09 16.34
C ASN A 81 -15.84 -6.92 17.27
N GLU A 82 -15.14 -7.92 16.73
CA GLU A 82 -14.19 -8.76 17.48
C GLU A 82 -12.88 -8.02 17.77
N HIS A 83 -12.42 -7.23 16.79
CA HIS A 83 -11.19 -6.45 16.85
C HIS A 83 -11.48 -5.01 16.42
N PRO A 84 -11.90 -4.14 17.34
CA PRO A 84 -12.20 -2.75 17.05
C PRO A 84 -10.99 -2.04 16.41
N PRO A 85 -11.20 -1.26 15.33
CA PRO A 85 -10.10 -0.55 14.70
C PRO A 85 -9.52 0.50 15.65
N GLU A 86 -8.20 0.53 15.82
CA GLU A 86 -7.54 1.57 16.59
C GLU A 86 -7.80 2.95 15.96
N VAL A 87 -8.63 3.76 16.62
CA VAL A 87 -8.78 5.16 16.27
C VAL A 87 -7.53 5.89 16.75
N LYS A 88 -6.49 5.92 15.90
CA LYS A 88 -5.35 6.80 16.12
C LYS A 88 -5.83 8.22 15.91
N THR A 89 -6.38 8.83 16.96
CA THR A 89 -6.44 10.28 17.06
C THR A 89 -5.03 10.77 16.82
N THR A 90 -4.83 11.45 15.70
CA THR A 90 -3.51 11.96 15.30
C THR A 90 -3.09 13.02 16.31
N ALA A 91 -2.45 12.62 17.41
CA ALA A 91 -1.47 13.45 18.07
C ALA A 91 -0.37 13.68 17.01
N ARG A 92 -0.39 14.86 16.43
CA ARG A 92 0.53 15.34 15.40
C ARG A 92 1.93 15.45 16.00
N ASN A 93 2.60 14.33 16.22
CA ASN A 93 4.02 14.34 16.56
C ASN A 93 4.79 14.75 15.31
N LYS A 94 5.17 16.02 15.29
CA LYS A 94 6.16 16.61 14.39
C LYS A 94 7.45 15.80 14.53
N THR A 95 7.68 14.83 13.65
CA THR A 95 9.04 14.29 13.47
C THR A 95 9.83 15.34 12.68
N SER A 96 10.48 16.20 13.43
CA SER A 96 11.57 17.05 12.98
C SER A 96 12.69 16.20 12.36
N GLY A 97 13.13 16.62 11.17
CA GLY A 97 14.53 16.57 10.74
C GLY A 97 15.25 15.23 10.68
N ARG A 98 15.32 14.65 9.46
CA ARG A 98 16.59 14.11 8.96
C ARG A 98 16.68 14.24 7.44
N ARG A 99 16.91 15.47 6.97
CA ARG A 99 17.48 15.72 5.64
C ARG A 99 18.87 15.05 5.60
N LYS A 100 19.01 13.93 4.90
CA LYS A 100 20.31 13.42 4.48
C LYS A 100 20.90 14.46 3.51
N LYS A 101 21.86 15.25 3.99
CA LYS A 101 22.73 16.08 3.14
C LYS A 101 23.55 15.12 2.28
N TYR A 102 23.27 15.08 0.98
CA TYR A 102 24.26 14.60 0.02
C TYR A 102 25.38 15.63 -0.02
N SER A 103 26.55 15.22 0.45
CA SER A 103 27.78 16.00 0.38
C SER A 103 28.29 15.98 -1.05
N THR A 104 28.13 17.09 -1.76
CA THR A 104 28.79 17.34 -3.04
C THR A 104 30.28 17.57 -2.77
N GLN A 105 31.13 16.56 -2.97
CA GLN A 105 32.57 16.80 -3.10
C GLN A 105 32.87 17.29 -4.50
N HIS A 106 32.88 18.61 -4.68
CA HIS A 106 33.67 19.26 -5.72
C HIS A 106 35.16 19.01 -5.43
N LYS A 107 35.81 18.15 -6.21
CA LYS A 107 37.28 18.17 -6.37
C LYS A 107 37.61 19.04 -7.57
N HIS A 108 37.89 20.32 -7.31
CA HIS A 108 38.77 21.11 -8.16
C HIS A 108 40.21 20.92 -7.68
N HIS A 109 41.06 20.35 -8.52
CA HIS A 109 42.48 20.72 -8.60
C HIS A 109 42.99 20.28 -9.98
N LYS A 110 43.07 21.19 -10.96
CA LYS A 110 44.20 22.08 -11.29
C LYS A 110 45.36 21.34 -11.99
N THR A 111 45.47 21.65 -13.28
CA THR A 111 46.68 21.94 -14.08
C THR A 111 47.70 20.83 -14.38
N ASN A 112 47.90 20.65 -15.70
CA ASN A 112 48.98 19.96 -16.39
C ASN A 112 50.38 20.20 -15.79
N PRO A 113 51.29 19.25 -16.04
CA PRO A 113 52.56 19.63 -16.65
C PRO A 113 52.87 18.80 -17.91
N THR A 114 53.40 19.53 -18.90
CA THR A 114 54.20 19.05 -20.04
C THR A 114 55.30 18.09 -19.61
N PRO A 115 55.72 17.17 -20.49
CA PRO A 115 57.13 16.81 -20.60
C PRO A 115 57.65 17.30 -21.94
N ASP A 116 58.66 18.15 -21.85
CA ASP A 116 59.54 18.51 -22.94
C ASP A 116 60.58 17.39 -23.14
N SER A 117 60.91 17.14 -24.41
CA SER A 117 62.19 16.60 -24.91
C SER A 117 62.63 15.16 -24.59
N ALA A 118 62.64 14.32 -25.63
CA ALA A 118 63.82 13.62 -26.15
C ALA A 118 63.62 13.25 -27.63
#